data_AF-A0A4Q9F954-F1
#
_entry.id   AF-A0A4Q9F954-F1
#
_cell.length_a   1.000
_cell.length_b   1.000
_cell.length_c   1.000
_cell.angle_alpha   90.00
_cell.angle_beta   90.00
_cell.angle_gamma   90.00
#
_symmetry.space_group_name_H-M   'P 1'
#
loop_
_entity.id
_entity.type
_entity.pdbx_description
1 polymer ?
#
loop_
_entity_poly.entity_id
_entity_poly.type
_entity_poly.pdbx_seq_one_letter_code
_entity_poly.pdbx_strand_id
1 'polypeptide(L)'
;IPVADMDRSKALYEAVFQIKIDVQNFGGILMDWFPFAEGKEGAAGTLIKQESYIPSQEGTLVYFMSDDVKIELGRVEAAGGKIYQPKTQISPEHGYMGVIIDT
;
A
#
# COMPACT_ATOMS: atom_id res chain seq x y z
N ILE A 1 -4.86 5.27 4.47
CA ILE A 1 -5.02 5.31 3.00
C ILE A 1 -6.50 5.08 2.71
N PRO A 2 -7.23 6.09 2.24
CA PRO A 2 -8.64 5.94 1.85
C PRO A 2 -8.80 4.86 0.79
N VAL A 3 -9.83 4.02 0.88
CA VAL A 3 -10.16 2.99 -0.12
C VAL A 3 -11.65 3.00 -0.44
N ALA A 4 -11.98 2.85 -1.73
CA ALA A 4 -13.37 2.73 -2.18
C ALA A 4 -13.90 1.29 -2.04
N ASP A 5 -13.02 0.30 -2.18
CA ASP A 5 -13.30 -1.12 -2.03
C ASP A 5 -12.26 -1.74 -1.09
N MET A 6 -12.72 -2.24 0.06
CA MET A 6 -11.84 -2.77 1.09
C MET A 6 -11.24 -4.11 0.65
N ASP A 7 -12.05 -5.02 0.14
CA ASP A 7 -11.61 -6.38 -0.19
C ASP A 7 -10.59 -6.37 -1.33
N ARG A 8 -10.82 -5.51 -2.33
CA ARG A 8 -9.91 -5.32 -3.46
C ARG A 8 -8.58 -4.72 -3.02
N SER A 9 -8.59 -3.60 -2.29
CA SER A 9 -7.35 -2.98 -1.80
C SER A 9 -6.59 -3.94 -0.87
N LYS A 10 -7.28 -4.59 0.06
CA LYS A 10 -6.70 -5.60 0.95
C LYS A 10 -5.94 -6.67 0.16
N ALA A 11 -6.60 -7.29 -0.82
CA ALA A 11 -6.00 -8.33 -1.64
C ALA A 11 -4.74 -7.84 -2.37
N LEU A 12 -4.75 -6.59 -2.87
CA LEU A 12 -3.57 -5.99 -3.50
C LEU A 12 -2.41 -5.84 -2.52
N TYR A 13 -2.63 -5.20 -1.36
CA TYR A 13 -1.55 -4.95 -0.40
C TYR A 13 -1.01 -6.25 0.22
N GLU A 14 -1.86 -7.22 0.53
CA GLU A 14 -1.43 -8.53 1.01
C GLU A 14 -0.58 -9.27 -0.04
N ALA A 15 -1.01 -9.27 -1.31
CA ALA A 15 -0.26 -9.94 -2.37
C ALA A 15 1.07 -9.22 -2.66
N VAL A 16 1.05 -7.89 -2.79
CA VAL A 16 2.23 -7.10 -3.13
C VAL A 16 3.26 -7.13 -2.00
N PHE A 17 2.87 -6.98 -0.74
CA PHE A 17 3.81 -6.91 0.39
C PHE A 17 3.99 -8.24 1.13
N GLN A 18 3.25 -9.29 0.76
CA GLN A 18 3.28 -10.60 1.43
C GLN A 18 3.01 -10.49 2.94
N ILE A 19 2.05 -9.63 3.27
CA ILE A 19 1.59 -9.38 4.63
C ILE A 19 0.20 -9.97 4.84
N LYS A 20 -0.22 -10.02 6.11
CA LYS A 20 -1.63 -10.19 6.47
C LYS A 20 -2.17 -8.88 7.00
N ILE A 21 -3.38 -8.56 6.62
CA ILE A 21 -4.09 -7.38 7.08
C ILE A 21 -5.38 -7.84 7.77
N ASP A 22 -5.64 -7.30 8.95
CA ASP A 22 -6.82 -7.62 9.76
C ASP A 22 -7.87 -6.51 9.65
N VAL A 23 -9.03 -6.84 9.06
CA VAL A 23 -10.15 -5.90 8.89
C VAL A 23 -10.90 -5.75 10.21
N GLN A 24 -11.07 -4.52 10.66
CA GLN A 24 -11.90 -4.16 11.81
C GLN A 24 -13.06 -3.28 11.36
N ASN A 25 -14.26 -3.53 11.92
CA ASN A 25 -15.44 -2.73 11.66
C ASN A 25 -15.82 -1.92 12.91
N PHE A 26 -15.65 -0.60 12.81
CA PHE A 26 -15.98 0.36 13.86
C PHE A 26 -17.25 1.11 13.50
N GLY A 27 -18.39 0.44 13.62
CA GLY A 27 -19.71 1.07 13.41
C GLY A 27 -19.92 1.55 11.98
N GLY A 28 -19.46 0.78 10.99
CA GLY A 28 -19.56 1.12 9.56
C GLY A 28 -18.29 1.74 8.97
N ILE A 29 -17.33 2.14 9.80
CA ILE A 29 -15.98 2.51 9.36
C ILE A 29 -15.14 1.23 9.30
N LEU A 30 -14.73 0.83 8.10
CA LEU A 30 -13.82 -0.31 7.94
C LEU A 30 -12.39 0.18 7.99
N MET A 31 -11.57 -0.46 8.81
CA MET A 31 -10.15 -0.18 8.96
C MET A 31 -9.36 -1.46 8.77
N ASP A 32 -8.32 -1.40 7.96
CA ASP A 32 -7.45 -2.53 7.65
C ASP A 32 -6.04 -2.18 8.13
N TRP A 33 -5.62 -2.80 9.23
CA TRP A 33 -4.37 -2.42 9.89
C TRP A 33 -3.20 -3.16 9.26
N PHE A 34 -2.23 -2.40 8.75
CA PHE A 34 -0.97 -2.98 8.33
C PHE A 34 -0.26 -3.59 9.55
N PRO A 35 0.57 -4.63 9.36
CA PRO A 35 1.31 -5.24 10.45
C PRO A 35 2.07 -4.21 11.28
N PHE A 36 1.92 -4.32 12.59
CA PHE A 36 2.65 -3.51 13.57
C PHE A 36 3.55 -4.42 14.41
N ALA A 37 4.75 -3.94 14.71
CA ALA A 37 5.65 -4.57 15.64
C ALA A 37 6.29 -3.51 16.53
N GLU A 38 6.15 -3.68 17.84
CA GLU A 38 6.73 -2.76 18.82
C GLU A 38 8.27 -2.73 18.68
N GLY A 39 8.84 -1.52 18.73
CA GLY A 39 10.28 -1.31 18.58
C GLY A 39 10.84 -1.49 17.16
N LYS A 40 9.98 -1.68 16.15
CA LYS A 40 10.38 -1.62 14.74
C LYS A 40 10.21 -0.22 14.17
N GLU A 41 11.03 0.09 13.16
CA GLU A 41 10.98 1.38 12.47
C GLU A 41 9.72 1.48 11.59
N GLY A 42 9.24 2.71 11.41
CA GLY A 42 8.09 3.03 10.56
C GLY A 42 6.77 3.14 11.32
N ALA A 43 5.75 3.61 10.62
CA ALA A 43 4.39 3.74 11.13
C ALA A 43 3.55 2.52 10.73
N ALA A 44 2.75 1.99 11.66
CA ALA A 44 1.66 1.08 11.30
C ALA A 44 0.57 1.88 10.56
N GLY A 45 0.50 1.69 9.25
CA GLY A 45 -0.50 2.31 8.41
C GLY A 45 -1.88 1.65 8.57
N THR A 46 -2.91 2.29 7.98
CA THR A 46 -4.25 1.69 7.86
C THR A 46 -4.80 1.96 6.47
N LEU A 47 -5.46 0.97 5.86
CA LEU A 47 -6.50 1.25 4.86
C LEU A 47 -7.76 1.68 5.61
N ILE A 48 -8.55 2.59 5.04
CA ILE A 48 -9.78 3.07 5.67
C ILE A 48 -10.86 3.29 4.63
N LYS A 49 -12.02 2.67 4.85
CA LYS A 49 -13.23 2.90 4.06
C LYS A 49 -14.24 3.63 4.91
N GLN A 50 -14.51 4.87 4.52
CA GLN A 50 -15.53 5.73 5.12
C GLN A 50 -16.05 6.66 4.02
N GLU A 51 -17.34 7.02 4.09
CA GLU A 51 -18.07 7.71 3.02
C GLU A 51 -17.43 9.02 2.52
N SER A 52 -16.85 9.83 3.40
CA SER A 52 -16.19 11.09 3.04
C SER A 52 -14.70 10.97 2.78
N TYR A 53 -14.10 9.78 2.93
CA TYR A 53 -12.69 9.53 2.69
C TYR A 53 -12.49 9.00 1.27
N ILE A 54 -12.34 9.94 0.33
CA ILE A 54 -12.26 9.64 -1.09
C ILE A 54 -10.80 9.45 -1.53
N PRO A 55 -10.43 8.29 -2.11
CA PRO A 55 -9.11 8.11 -2.73
C PRO A 55 -8.91 9.10 -3.89
N SER A 56 -7.69 9.62 -4.04
CA SER A 56 -7.37 10.57 -5.11
C SER A 56 -5.93 10.37 -5.61
N GLN A 57 -5.73 10.52 -6.92
CA GLN A 57 -4.40 10.56 -7.52
C GLN A 57 -3.72 11.93 -7.32
N GLU A 58 -4.47 12.97 -6.95
CA GLU A 58 -3.96 14.31 -6.65
C GLU A 58 -3.65 14.50 -5.15
N GLY A 59 -3.71 13.41 -4.37
CA GLY A 59 -3.41 13.40 -2.94
C GLY A 59 -1.93 13.14 -2.61
N THR A 60 -1.68 12.82 -1.35
CA THR A 60 -0.35 12.45 -0.87
C THR A 60 0.13 11.14 -1.49
N LEU A 61 1.39 11.11 -1.95
CA LEU A 61 2.08 9.88 -2.31
C LEU A 61 2.63 9.19 -1.06
N VAL A 62 2.13 7.99 -0.76
CA VAL A 62 2.56 7.20 0.40
C VAL A 62 3.75 6.32 0.03
N TYR A 63 4.80 6.34 0.85
CA TYR A 63 6.00 5.52 0.68
C TYR A 63 5.93 4.29 1.59
N PHE A 64 6.33 3.15 1.02
CA PHE A 64 6.54 1.91 1.75
C PHE A 64 8.01 1.52 1.68
N MET A 65 8.54 0.98 2.78
CA MET A 65 9.88 0.44 2.80
C MET A 65 9.92 -0.86 1.98
N SER A 66 10.98 -1.02 1.19
CA SER A 66 11.25 -2.25 0.44
C SER A 66 12.77 -2.42 0.35
N ASP A 67 13.23 -3.65 0.53
CA ASP A 67 14.64 -4.01 0.34
C ASP A 67 15.02 -4.07 -1.15
N ASP A 68 14.10 -4.53 -2.01
CA ASP A 68 14.22 -4.46 -3.46
C ASP A 68 12.86 -4.30 -4.12
N VAL A 69 12.54 -3.06 -4.54
CA VAL A 69 11.28 -2.70 -5.19
C VAL A 69 10.94 -3.56 -6.41
N LYS A 70 11.91 -4.22 -7.04
CA LYS A 70 11.65 -5.17 -8.14
C LYS A 70 10.75 -6.32 -7.69
N ILE A 71 10.92 -6.79 -6.45
CA ILE A 71 10.21 -7.93 -5.88
C ILE A 71 8.72 -7.58 -5.72
N GLU A 72 8.41 -6.43 -5.12
CA GLU A 72 7.02 -5.96 -4.97
C GLU A 72 6.40 -5.63 -6.33
N LEU A 73 7.11 -4.90 -7.19
CA LEU A 73 6.63 -4.53 -8.52
C LEU A 73 6.25 -5.75 -9.37
N GLY A 74 6.98 -6.87 -9.22
CA GLY A 74 6.69 -8.11 -9.93
C GLY A 74 5.35 -8.77 -9.57
N ARG A 75 4.70 -8.35 -8.47
CA ARG A 75 3.39 -8.88 -8.02
C ARG A 75 2.22 -7.95 -8.32
N VAL A 76 2.48 -6.68 -8.67
CA VAL A 76 1.47 -5.61 -8.73
C VAL A 76 0.35 -5.91 -9.73
N GLU A 77 0.70 -6.20 -10.98
CA GLU A 77 -0.30 -6.37 -12.04
C GLU A 77 -1.15 -7.62 -11.83
N ALA A 78 -0.53 -8.71 -11.37
CA ALA A 78 -1.25 -9.94 -11.02
C ALA A 78 -2.21 -9.76 -9.82
N ALA A 79 -1.91 -8.80 -8.94
CA ALA A 79 -2.75 -8.41 -7.81
C ALA A 79 -3.80 -7.34 -8.16
N GLY A 80 -3.95 -6.99 -9.43
CA GLY A 80 -4.94 -6.01 -9.93
C GLY A 80 -4.48 -4.56 -9.89
N GLY A 81 -3.28 -4.26 -9.37
CA GLY A 81 -2.71 -2.92 -9.38
C GLY A 81 -2.11 -2.54 -10.73
N LYS A 82 -1.62 -1.30 -10.83
CA LYS A 82 -0.91 -0.82 -12.02
C LYS A 82 0.47 -0.28 -11.66
N ILE A 83 1.49 -0.61 -12.44
CA ILE A 83 2.80 0.06 -12.35
C ILE A 83 2.69 1.43 -13.01
N TYR A 84 2.89 2.49 -12.24
CA TYR A 84 2.95 3.87 -12.74
C TYR A 84 4.38 4.24 -13.14
N GLN A 85 5.35 3.95 -12.25
CA GLN A 85 6.77 4.13 -12.49
C GLN A 85 7.47 2.79 -12.21
N PRO A 86 8.17 2.19 -13.19
CA PRO A 86 8.95 0.98 -12.97
C PRO A 86 10.13 1.25 -12.03
N LYS A 87 10.87 0.20 -11.65
CA LYS A 87 12.09 0.34 -10.84
C LYS A 87 13.03 1.36 -11.46
N THR A 88 13.23 2.45 -10.74
CA THR A 88 13.98 3.63 -11.20
C THR A 88 15.02 3.95 -10.15
N GLN A 89 16.27 4.13 -10.57
CA GLN A 89 17.32 4.57 -9.66
C GLN A 89 17.07 6.03 -9.29
N ILE A 90 17.05 6.33 -7.99
CA ILE A 90 16.99 7.71 -7.50
C ILE A 90 18.39 8.32 -7.64
N SER A 91 19.39 7.64 -7.08
CA SER A 91 20.83 7.99 -7.16
C SER A 91 21.66 6.81 -6.62
N PRO A 92 23.00 6.80 -6.82
CA PRO A 92 23.87 5.81 -6.20
C PRO A 92 23.74 5.72 -4.67
N GLU A 93 23.50 6.85 -4.00
CA GLU A 93 23.45 6.95 -2.54
C GLU A 93 22.03 6.78 -1.93
N HIS A 94 20.96 6.99 -2.70
CA HIS A 94 19.57 6.85 -2.24
C HIS A 94 18.86 5.59 -2.78
N GLY A 95 19.52 4.78 -3.60
CA GLY A 95 18.97 3.51 -4.08
C GLY A 95 17.92 3.65 -5.19
N TYR A 96 16.86 2.85 -5.10
CA TYR A 96 15.82 2.71 -6.14
C TYR A 96 14.42 2.91 -5.58
N MET A 97 13.50 3.37 -6.43
CA MET A 97 12.08 3.42 -6.13
C MET A 97 11.25 2.82 -7.27
N GLY A 98 9.99 2.53 -6.97
CA GLY A 98 8.94 2.26 -7.94
C GLY A 98 7.66 2.92 -7.46
N VAL A 99 6.73 3.18 -8.37
CA VAL A 99 5.43 3.78 -8.03
C VAL A 99 4.33 2.92 -8.64
N ILE A 100 3.32 2.63 -7.84
CA ILE A 100 2.15 1.85 -8.24
C ILE A 100 0.89 2.68 -8.03
N ILE A 101 -0.16 2.34 -8.77
CA ILE A 101 -1.52 2.81 -8.53
C ILE A 101 -2.32 1.62 -8.02
N ASP A 102 -2.92 1.81 -6.85
CA ASP A 102 -4.00 0.97 -6.34
C ASP A 102 -5.31 1.37 -7.08
N THR A 103 -5.87 0.45 -7.86
CA THR A 103 -6.82 0.70 -8.98
C THR A 103 -8.30 0.66 -8.64
#